data_AF-A0A2N2NH27-F1
#
_entry.id   AF-A0A2N2NH27-F1
#
_cell.length_a   1.000
_cell.length_b   1.000
_cell.length_c   1.000
_cell.angle_alpha   90.00
_cell.angle_beta   90.00
_cell.angle_gamma   90.00
#
_symmetry.space_group_name_H-M   'P 1'
#
loop_
_entity.id
_entity.type
_entity.pdbx_description
1 polymer ?
#
loop_
_entity_poly.entity_id
_entity_poly.type
_entity_poly.pdbx_seq_one_letter_code
_entity_poly.pdbx_strand_id
1 'polypeptide(L)'
;MSYFIGLDIGTSAAKALLCDQDGRIVAIAQQEYPLYTPQPLWSEQNPADWWKGSVEAIQQLLGESGISPSQVAGIGLTGQVHGSVFLDREDQVIRPALLWNDQRTASECDQITAVVGYDRLIEIAGNPALTGFQAPKILWLRNHEPQHYERVAKVLLPKDYIRFMLTGEYASDCSDAAGALLLDLRQRDWSAELLQLLDLPREWFPSVFEGSQITGRLLSSVARTLGLPAGIPVVAGGGDNAAALLAIAADQDAAGVTQVSEACVKTTERHHPQSAHVERYNQLYTIYRELYPVLQQNMHNLSHFAVG
;
A
#
# COMPACT_ATOMS: atom_id res chain seq x y z
N MET A 1 -30.29 -9.09 12.36
CA MET A 1 -29.46 -7.90 12.18
C MET A 1 -28.10 -8.37 11.70
N SER A 2 -27.61 -7.78 10.62
CA SER A 2 -26.33 -8.14 10.00
C SER A 2 -25.26 -7.12 10.42
N TYR A 3 -24.04 -7.61 10.63
CA TYR A 3 -22.89 -6.79 10.98
C TYR A 3 -21.77 -6.94 9.94
N PHE A 4 -20.92 -5.93 9.84
CA PHE A 4 -19.80 -5.89 8.91
C PHE A 4 -18.51 -5.55 9.66
N ILE A 5 -17.41 -6.19 9.24
CA ILE A 5 -16.08 -5.89 9.77
C ILE A 5 -15.34 -5.03 8.76
N GLY A 6 -14.80 -3.89 9.19
CA GLY A 6 -13.75 -3.16 8.49
C GLY A 6 -12.39 -3.49 9.09
N LEU A 7 -11.44 -3.94 8.27
CA LEU A 7 -10.07 -4.21 8.69
C LEU A 7 -9.10 -3.28 7.96
N ASP A 8 -8.36 -2.47 8.72
CA ASP A 8 -7.37 -1.51 8.24
C ASP A 8 -5.95 -1.94 8.56
N ILE A 9 -5.11 -2.04 7.54
CA ILE A 9 -3.70 -2.40 7.66
C ILE A 9 -2.85 -1.13 7.63
N GLY A 10 -2.80 -0.43 8.76
CA GLY A 10 -2.04 0.80 8.90
C GLY A 10 -0.53 0.58 9.01
N THR A 11 0.25 1.65 9.11
CA THR A 11 1.71 1.52 9.31
C THR A 11 2.08 1.09 10.73
N SER A 12 1.29 1.41 11.76
CA SER A 12 1.64 1.07 13.15
C SER A 12 0.84 -0.11 13.73
N ALA A 13 -0.34 -0.40 13.18
CA ALA A 13 -1.27 -1.38 13.73
C ALA A 13 -2.29 -1.85 12.69
N ALA A 14 -2.78 -3.07 12.88
CA ALA A 14 -4.00 -3.54 12.25
C ALA A 14 -5.17 -3.11 13.12
N LYS A 15 -6.17 -2.44 12.53
CA LYS A 15 -7.38 -1.99 13.24
C LYS A 15 -8.60 -2.69 12.67
N ALA A 16 -9.40 -3.27 13.55
CA ALA A 16 -10.66 -3.91 13.19
C ALA A 16 -11.82 -3.13 13.81
N LEU A 17 -12.85 -2.87 13.02
CA LEU A 17 -14.07 -2.19 13.43
C LEU A 17 -15.28 -3.06 13.07
N LEU A 18 -16.25 -3.13 13.98
CA LEU A 18 -17.52 -3.80 13.73
C LEU A 18 -18.63 -2.73 13.65
N CYS A 19 -19.42 -2.74 12.58
CA CYS A 19 -20.60 -1.89 12.46
C CYS A 19 -21.84 -2.68 12.06
N ASP A 20 -23.02 -2.14 12.36
CA ASP A 20 -24.28 -2.66 11.84
C ASP A 20 -24.60 -2.11 10.43
N GLN A 21 -25.73 -2.57 9.87
CA GLN A 21 -26.23 -2.16 8.55
C GLN A 21 -26.54 -0.67 8.41
N ASP A 22 -26.70 0.06 9.51
CA ASP A 22 -26.96 1.49 9.55
C ASP A 22 -25.66 2.29 9.76
N GLY A 23 -24.51 1.61 9.76
CA GLY A 23 -23.19 2.22 9.93
C GLY A 23 -22.83 2.51 11.39
N ARG A 24 -23.65 2.09 12.36
CA ARG A 24 -23.37 2.32 13.78
C ARG A 24 -22.23 1.42 14.22
N ILE A 25 -21.20 2.03 14.78
CA ILE A 25 -20.05 1.31 15.35
C ILE A 25 -20.47 0.59 16.63
N VAL A 26 -20.17 -0.70 16.70
CA VAL A 26 -20.45 -1.60 17.83
C VAL A 26 -19.20 -1.80 18.68
N ALA A 27 -18.06 -2.05 18.03
CA ALA A 27 -16.78 -2.30 18.69
C ALA A 27 -15.61 -1.89 17.78
N ILE A 28 -14.46 -1.64 18.40
CA ILE A 28 -13.19 -1.36 17.72
C ILE A 28 -12.09 -2.09 18.50
N ALA A 29 -11.17 -2.74 17.80
CA ALA A 29 -9.97 -3.32 18.36
C ALA A 29 -8.76 -3.01 17.47
N GLN A 30 -7.55 -3.03 18.03
CA GLN A 30 -6.34 -2.84 17.26
C GLN A 30 -5.16 -3.60 17.85
N GLN A 31 -4.22 -3.99 16.99
CA GLN A 31 -3.00 -4.69 17.39
C GLN A 31 -1.80 -4.07 16.69
N GLU A 32 -0.84 -3.64 17.49
CA GLU A 32 0.39 -2.99 17.01
C GLU A 32 1.40 -4.01 16.50
N TYR A 33 2.22 -3.58 15.56
CA TYR A 33 3.34 -4.37 15.04
C TYR A 33 4.57 -3.49 14.78
N PRO A 34 5.78 -4.08 14.79
CA PRO A 34 7.01 -3.32 14.63
C PRO A 34 7.11 -2.67 13.24
N LEU A 35 7.92 -1.61 13.19
CA LEU A 35 8.43 -0.99 11.98
C LEU A 35 9.95 -1.13 11.98
N TYR A 36 10.53 -1.64 10.90
CA TYR A 36 11.96 -1.86 10.82
C TYR A 36 12.62 -0.81 9.93
N THR A 37 13.66 -0.17 10.45
CA THR A 37 14.50 0.78 9.71
C THR A 37 15.94 0.26 9.69
N PRO A 38 16.23 -0.80 8.90
CA PRO A 38 17.53 -1.49 8.95
C PRO A 38 18.70 -0.61 8.49
N GLN A 39 18.43 0.41 7.68
CA GLN A 39 19.39 1.42 7.23
C GLN A 39 18.72 2.80 7.20
N PRO A 40 19.50 3.91 7.18
CA PRO A 40 18.93 5.22 6.89
C PRO A 40 18.11 5.18 5.60
N LEU A 41 16.95 5.85 5.59
CA LEU A 41 16.00 5.91 4.47
C LEU A 41 15.21 4.61 4.19
N TRP A 42 15.51 3.52 4.89
CA TRP A 42 14.85 2.24 4.71
C TRP A 42 13.70 2.09 5.71
N SER A 43 12.56 1.59 5.23
CA SER A 43 11.36 1.36 6.02
C SER A 43 10.68 0.06 5.58
N GLU A 44 10.64 -0.91 6.47
CA GLU A 44 10.24 -2.28 6.18
C GLU A 44 9.30 -2.86 7.25
N GLN A 45 8.42 -3.76 6.83
CA GLN A 45 7.60 -4.58 7.73
C GLN A 45 7.54 -6.03 7.28
N ASN A 46 7.37 -6.95 8.22
CA ASN A 46 7.12 -8.34 7.89
C ASN A 46 5.60 -8.52 7.64
N PRO A 47 5.17 -8.96 6.44
CA PRO A 47 3.76 -9.22 6.16
C PRO A 47 3.10 -10.22 7.12
N ALA A 48 3.88 -11.13 7.71
CA ALA A 48 3.38 -12.05 8.74
C ALA A 48 2.89 -11.32 10.01
N ASP A 49 3.49 -10.18 10.36
CA ASP A 49 3.07 -9.38 11.51
C ASP A 49 1.71 -8.70 11.24
N TRP A 50 1.46 -8.25 10.01
CA TRP A 50 0.16 -7.73 9.61
C TRP A 50 -0.93 -8.80 9.70
N TRP A 51 -0.63 -10.02 9.25
CA TRP A 51 -1.56 -11.14 9.33
C TRP A 51 -1.87 -11.49 10.79
N LYS A 52 -0.83 -11.63 11.62
CA LYS A 52 -0.98 -11.89 13.05
C LYS A 52 -1.82 -10.80 13.74
N GLY A 53 -1.48 -9.53 13.54
CA GLY A 53 -2.22 -8.41 14.10
C GLY A 53 -3.67 -8.35 13.63
N SER A 54 -3.93 -8.70 12.37
CA SER A 54 -5.30 -8.78 11.83
C SER A 54 -6.13 -9.86 12.52
N VAL A 55 -5.56 -11.04 12.73
CA VAL A 55 -6.22 -12.15 13.44
C VAL A 55 -6.53 -11.74 14.88
N GLU A 56 -5.53 -11.23 15.59
CA GLU A 56 -5.66 -10.84 17.00
C GLU A 56 -6.66 -9.69 17.17
N ALA A 57 -6.65 -8.68 16.28
CA ALA A 57 -7.61 -7.58 16.31
C ALA A 57 -9.05 -8.06 16.06
N ILE A 58 -9.28 -8.95 15.08
CA ILE A 58 -10.62 -9.50 14.81
C ILE A 58 -11.11 -10.36 15.98
N GLN A 59 -10.26 -11.20 16.55
CA GLN A 59 -10.63 -12.04 17.70
C GLN A 59 -11.00 -11.20 18.93
N GLN A 60 -10.21 -10.15 19.21
CA GLN A 60 -10.51 -9.21 20.28
C GLN A 60 -11.84 -8.48 20.02
N LEU A 61 -12.03 -7.96 18.80
CA LEU A 61 -13.25 -7.28 18.37
C LEU A 61 -14.50 -8.15 18.63
N LEU A 62 -14.45 -9.42 18.23
CA LEU A 62 -15.56 -10.35 18.43
C LEU A 62 -15.80 -10.64 19.92
N GLY A 63 -14.73 -10.84 20.70
CA GLY A 63 -14.81 -11.10 22.14
C GLY A 63 -15.43 -9.95 22.94
N GLU A 64 -15.19 -8.70 22.52
CA GLU A 64 -15.68 -7.50 23.21
C GLU A 64 -17.04 -7.01 22.70
N SER A 65 -17.43 -7.36 21.47
CA SER A 65 -18.66 -6.87 20.83
C SER A 65 -19.98 -7.38 21.43
N GLY A 66 -19.96 -8.56 22.07
CA GLY A 66 -21.18 -9.24 22.54
C GLY A 66 -22.13 -9.74 21.43
N ILE A 67 -21.74 -9.67 20.15
CA ILE A 67 -22.53 -10.18 19.03
C ILE A 67 -22.21 -11.65 18.75
N SER A 68 -23.16 -12.37 18.14
CA SER A 68 -22.85 -13.71 17.62
C SER A 68 -22.04 -13.59 16.33
N PRO A 69 -20.90 -14.29 16.19
CA PRO A 69 -20.12 -14.27 14.94
C PRO A 69 -20.91 -14.69 13.70
N SER A 70 -21.96 -15.51 13.88
CA SER A 70 -22.88 -15.90 12.80
C SER A 70 -23.64 -14.74 12.15
N GLN A 71 -23.65 -13.57 12.80
CA GLN A 71 -24.32 -12.36 12.30
C GLN A 71 -23.40 -11.49 11.43
N VAL A 72 -22.10 -11.81 11.34
CA VAL A 72 -21.16 -11.10 10.47
C VAL A 72 -21.41 -11.52 9.02
N ALA A 73 -21.79 -10.55 8.18
CA ALA A 73 -22.23 -10.77 6.81
C ALA A 73 -21.16 -10.42 5.76
N GLY A 74 -20.04 -9.79 6.14
CA GLY A 74 -18.95 -9.49 5.22
C GLY A 74 -17.78 -8.74 5.87
N ILE A 75 -16.68 -8.69 5.13
CA ILE A 75 -15.43 -8.01 5.53
C ILE A 75 -15.05 -6.99 4.44
N GLY A 76 -14.84 -5.74 4.85
CA GLY A 76 -14.20 -4.68 4.07
C GLY A 76 -12.75 -4.49 4.49
N LEU A 77 -11.89 -4.15 3.53
CA LEU A 77 -10.46 -3.98 3.76
C LEU A 77 -10.00 -2.56 3.41
N THR A 78 -9.11 -2.02 4.22
CA THR A 78 -8.32 -0.83 3.94
C THR A 78 -6.87 -1.07 4.33
N GLY A 79 -5.94 -0.27 3.84
CA GLY A 79 -4.57 -0.33 4.32
C GLY A 79 -3.66 0.67 3.66
N GLN A 80 -2.44 0.72 4.19
CA GLN A 80 -1.39 1.58 3.68
C GLN A 80 -1.12 1.29 2.20
N VAL A 81 -1.17 2.36 1.40
CA VAL A 81 -0.91 2.33 -0.04
C VAL A 81 0.58 2.22 -0.36
N HIS A 82 0.91 2.01 -1.63
CA HIS A 82 2.27 2.05 -2.20
C HIS A 82 3.29 1.01 -1.72
N GLY A 83 2.98 0.20 -0.70
CA GLY A 83 3.87 -0.86 -0.22
C GLY A 83 4.13 -1.95 -1.27
N SER A 84 5.14 -2.80 -1.04
CA SER A 84 5.44 -3.92 -1.94
C SER A 84 5.68 -5.19 -1.15
N VAL A 85 4.80 -6.18 -1.35
CA VAL A 85 4.98 -7.56 -0.94
C VAL A 85 5.34 -8.39 -2.16
N PHE A 86 6.46 -9.09 -2.09
CA PHE A 86 6.94 -9.96 -3.16
C PHE A 86 6.71 -11.42 -2.75
N LEU A 87 5.95 -12.16 -3.56
CA LEU A 87 5.71 -13.58 -3.35
C LEU A 87 6.40 -14.41 -4.43
N ASP A 88 6.88 -15.59 -4.07
CA ASP A 88 7.36 -16.60 -5.00
C ASP A 88 6.23 -17.50 -5.53
N ARG A 89 6.57 -18.54 -6.29
CA ARG A 89 5.61 -19.43 -6.95
C ARG A 89 4.85 -20.33 -5.97
N GLU A 90 5.34 -20.44 -4.75
CA GLU A 90 4.74 -21.17 -3.63
C GLU A 90 4.01 -20.22 -2.67
N ASP A 91 3.74 -18.99 -3.13
CA ASP A 91 3.07 -17.91 -2.40
C ASP A 91 3.80 -17.53 -1.10
N GLN A 92 5.10 -17.78 -1.01
CA GLN A 92 5.91 -17.41 0.15
C GLN A 92 6.49 -16.01 -0.02
N VAL A 93 6.45 -15.25 1.07
CA VAL A 93 7.04 -13.91 1.13
C VAL A 93 8.56 -14.02 0.94
N ILE A 94 9.08 -13.36 -0.10
CA ILE A 94 10.50 -13.44 -0.48
C ILE A 94 11.38 -12.69 0.51
N ARG A 95 10.90 -11.55 1.03
CA ARG A 95 11.61 -10.65 1.95
C ARG A 95 10.63 -9.71 2.67
N PRO A 96 11.05 -8.99 3.73
CA PRO A 96 10.21 -7.95 4.34
C PRO A 96 9.70 -6.95 3.30
N ALA A 97 8.46 -6.50 3.47
CA ALA A 97 7.81 -5.58 2.56
C ALA A 97 8.43 -4.18 2.61
N LEU A 98 8.57 -3.56 1.43
CA LEU A 98 9.07 -2.21 1.27
C LEU A 98 7.93 -1.18 1.39
N LEU A 99 7.99 -0.28 2.37
CA LEU A 99 6.87 0.59 2.74
C LEU A 99 6.81 1.91 1.98
N TRP A 100 5.67 2.60 2.06
CA TRP A 100 5.39 3.85 1.36
C TRP A 100 6.33 5.00 1.74
N ASN A 101 6.85 4.98 2.98
CA ASN A 101 7.80 5.96 3.49
C ASN A 101 9.26 5.56 3.27
N ASP A 102 9.52 4.46 2.57
CA ASP A 102 10.87 4.07 2.15
C ASP A 102 11.38 5.02 1.06
N GLN A 103 12.63 5.47 1.19
CA GLN A 103 13.25 6.45 0.29
C GLN A 103 14.45 5.89 -0.48
N ARG A 104 14.69 4.56 -0.44
CA ARG A 104 15.89 3.95 -1.03
C ARG A 104 15.90 3.92 -2.56
N THR A 105 14.74 4.09 -3.19
CA THR A 105 14.50 3.82 -4.62
C THR A 105 14.64 5.06 -5.52
N ALA A 106 15.41 6.06 -5.09
CA ALA A 106 15.56 7.31 -5.82
C ALA A 106 16.19 7.10 -7.21
N SER A 107 17.21 6.24 -7.30
CA SER A 107 17.82 5.84 -8.59
C SER A 107 16.82 5.20 -9.53
N GLU A 108 15.92 4.37 -9.01
CA GLU A 108 14.89 3.70 -9.81
C GLU A 108 13.81 4.67 -10.26
N CYS A 109 13.50 5.72 -9.49
CA CYS A 109 12.61 6.78 -9.93
C CYS A 109 13.20 7.54 -11.13
N ASP A 110 14.50 7.86 -11.08
CA ASP A 110 15.23 8.46 -12.20
C ASP A 110 15.20 7.52 -13.43
N GLN A 111 15.42 6.22 -13.22
CA GLN A 111 15.37 5.20 -14.26
C GLN A 111 13.97 5.14 -14.93
N ILE A 112 12.90 5.06 -14.14
CA ILE A 112 11.53 5.02 -14.66
C ILE A 112 11.23 6.28 -15.46
N THR A 113 11.60 7.44 -14.92
CA THR A 113 11.37 8.74 -15.59
C THR A 113 12.15 8.83 -16.91
N ALA A 114 13.38 8.31 -16.97
CA ALA A 114 14.17 8.29 -18.19
C ALA A 114 13.61 7.35 -19.26
N VAL A 115 13.02 6.22 -18.86
CA VAL A 115 12.46 5.22 -19.78
C VAL A 115 11.06 5.61 -20.28
N VAL A 116 10.19 6.07 -19.39
CA VAL A 116 8.77 6.35 -19.70
C VAL A 116 8.55 7.81 -20.10
N GLY A 117 9.29 8.74 -19.47
CA GLY A 117 9.07 10.17 -19.59
C GLY A 117 8.11 10.72 -18.53
N TYR A 118 8.44 11.89 -17.98
CA TYR A 118 7.68 12.56 -16.91
C TYR A 118 6.22 12.82 -17.29
N ASP A 119 5.98 13.45 -18.45
CA ASP A 119 4.63 13.80 -18.90
C ASP A 119 3.79 12.55 -19.19
N ARG A 120 4.41 11.48 -19.69
CA ARG A 120 3.71 10.23 -19.99
C ARG A 120 3.29 9.48 -18.73
N LEU A 121 4.12 9.50 -17.69
CA LEU A 121 3.76 8.96 -16.37
C LEU A 121 2.54 9.69 -15.79
N ILE A 122 2.51 11.02 -15.87
CA ILE A 122 1.36 11.81 -15.42
C ILE A 122 0.12 11.48 -16.26
N GLU A 123 0.26 11.34 -17.57
CA GLU A 123 -0.89 11.07 -18.44
C GLU A 123 -1.55 9.71 -18.13
N ILE A 124 -0.76 8.66 -17.89
CA ILE A 124 -1.26 7.30 -17.66
C ILE A 124 -1.61 7.09 -16.18
N ALA A 125 -0.67 7.34 -15.27
CA ALA A 125 -0.74 6.97 -13.85
C ALA A 125 -1.07 8.16 -12.92
N GLY A 126 -1.22 9.36 -13.47
CA GLY A 126 -1.57 10.57 -12.72
C GLY A 126 -0.47 11.12 -11.82
N ASN A 127 0.72 10.51 -11.80
CA ASN A 127 1.79 10.85 -10.87
C ASN A 127 3.17 10.69 -11.54
N PRO A 128 4.18 11.48 -11.14
CA PRO A 128 5.57 11.19 -11.48
C PRO A 128 6.10 9.98 -10.68
N ALA A 129 7.27 9.46 -11.06
CA ALA A 129 7.94 8.44 -10.28
C ALA A 129 8.46 9.01 -8.95
N LEU A 130 8.00 8.45 -7.84
CA LEU A 130 8.40 8.82 -6.48
C LEU A 130 8.72 7.58 -5.68
N THR A 131 9.68 7.69 -4.75
CA THR A 131 10.29 6.57 -4.03
C THR A 131 9.30 5.68 -3.28
N GLY A 132 8.20 6.28 -2.81
CA GLY A 132 7.15 5.58 -2.10
C GLY A 132 6.38 4.57 -2.95
N PHE A 133 6.29 4.74 -4.28
CA PHE A 133 5.47 3.90 -5.16
C PHE A 133 6.02 2.48 -5.35
N GLN A 134 5.16 1.56 -5.79
CA GLN A 134 5.50 0.14 -5.98
C GLN A 134 6.49 -0.08 -7.14
N ALA A 135 6.31 0.58 -8.29
CA ALA A 135 7.17 0.35 -9.45
C ALA A 135 8.69 0.57 -9.17
N PRO A 136 9.11 1.70 -8.55
CA PRO A 136 10.52 1.87 -8.15
C PRO A 136 11.04 0.76 -7.24
N LYS A 137 10.21 0.20 -6.36
CA LYS A 137 10.60 -0.89 -5.45
C LYS A 137 10.84 -2.21 -6.18
N ILE A 138 10.03 -2.50 -7.20
CA ILE A 138 10.23 -3.68 -8.06
C ILE A 138 11.57 -3.56 -8.80
N LEU A 139 11.86 -2.38 -9.36
CA LEU A 139 13.12 -2.12 -10.06
C LEU A 139 14.31 -2.15 -9.11
N TRP A 140 14.14 -1.69 -7.87
CA TRP A 140 15.20 -1.72 -6.88
C TRP A 140 15.54 -3.16 -6.52
N LEU A 141 14.53 -4.02 -6.35
CA LEU A 141 14.73 -5.45 -6.14
C LEU A 141 15.50 -6.08 -7.31
N ARG A 142 15.14 -5.72 -8.56
CA ARG A 142 15.85 -6.16 -9.77
C ARG A 142 17.33 -5.75 -9.77
N ASN A 143 17.61 -4.49 -9.43
CA ASN A 143 18.94 -3.91 -9.54
C ASN A 143 19.86 -4.31 -8.37
N HIS A 144 19.31 -4.46 -7.17
CA HIS A 144 20.08 -4.61 -5.93
C HIS A 144 19.99 -6.00 -5.29
N GLU A 145 18.90 -6.74 -5.55
CA GLU A 145 18.67 -8.08 -4.99
C GLU A 145 18.22 -9.06 -6.09
N PRO A 146 19.01 -9.29 -7.15
CA PRO A 146 18.60 -10.08 -8.32
C PRO A 146 18.16 -11.50 -7.98
N GLN A 147 18.77 -12.13 -6.97
CA GLN A 147 18.37 -13.46 -6.48
C GLN A 147 16.95 -13.48 -5.90
N HIS A 148 16.52 -12.38 -5.26
CA HIS A 148 15.14 -12.23 -4.82
C HIS A 148 14.22 -11.92 -5.99
N TYR A 149 14.64 -11.05 -6.92
CA TYR A 149 13.88 -10.70 -8.10
C TYR A 149 13.55 -11.90 -8.99
N GLU A 150 14.50 -12.82 -9.21
CA GLU A 150 14.32 -14.04 -10.00
C GLU A 150 13.22 -14.97 -9.45
N ARG A 151 12.94 -14.89 -8.15
CA ARG A 151 11.92 -15.70 -7.48
C ARG A 151 10.52 -15.11 -7.60
N VAL A 152 10.39 -13.83 -7.94
CA VAL A 152 9.10 -13.12 -7.94
C VAL A 152 8.12 -13.78 -8.90
N ALA A 153 6.94 -14.11 -8.37
CA ALA A 153 5.80 -14.62 -9.11
C ALA A 153 4.56 -13.72 -8.93
N LYS A 154 4.44 -13.02 -7.80
CA LYS A 154 3.40 -12.03 -7.52
C LYS A 154 3.93 -10.81 -6.80
N VAL A 155 3.35 -9.65 -7.10
CA VAL A 155 3.60 -8.39 -6.38
C VAL A 155 2.26 -7.86 -5.88
N LEU A 156 2.13 -7.73 -4.56
CA LEU A 156 0.91 -7.27 -3.90
C LEU A 156 1.15 -5.99 -3.11
N LEU A 157 0.12 -5.17 -3.01
CA LEU A 157 0.05 -4.09 -2.04
C LEU A 157 -0.25 -4.66 -0.64
N PRO A 158 0.06 -3.94 0.45
CA PRO A 158 -0.08 -4.45 1.82
C PRO A 158 -1.48 -5.00 2.15
N LYS A 159 -2.54 -4.26 1.81
CA LYS A 159 -3.93 -4.71 1.96
C LYS A 159 -4.21 -5.98 1.14
N ASP A 160 -3.71 -6.03 -0.09
CA ASP A 160 -3.99 -7.13 -1.01
C ASP A 160 -3.33 -8.44 -0.56
N TYR A 161 -2.18 -8.36 0.12
CA TYR A 161 -1.62 -9.52 0.81
C TYR A 161 -2.57 -10.05 1.90
N ILE A 162 -3.19 -9.18 2.71
CA ILE A 162 -4.16 -9.62 3.71
C ILE A 162 -5.42 -10.19 3.06
N ARG A 163 -5.89 -9.63 1.94
CA ARG A 163 -6.95 -10.26 1.13
C ARG A 163 -6.57 -11.68 0.71
N PHE A 164 -5.38 -11.85 0.16
CA PHE A 164 -4.90 -13.16 -0.26
C PHE A 164 -4.88 -14.13 0.93
N MET A 165 -4.39 -13.70 2.09
CA MET A 165 -4.42 -14.53 3.31
C MET A 165 -5.84 -14.90 3.76
N LEU A 166 -6.82 -14.01 3.59
CA LEU A 166 -8.22 -14.27 3.95
C LEU A 166 -8.94 -15.19 2.97
N THR A 167 -8.62 -15.10 1.67
CA THR A 167 -9.48 -15.62 0.59
C THR A 167 -8.80 -16.59 -0.36
N GLY A 168 -7.47 -16.58 -0.43
CA GLY A 168 -6.68 -17.27 -1.46
C GLY A 168 -6.69 -16.58 -2.82
N GLU A 169 -7.40 -15.45 -2.96
CA GLU A 169 -7.59 -14.77 -4.24
C GLU A 169 -6.66 -13.57 -4.41
N TYR A 170 -6.11 -13.43 -5.63
CA TYR A 170 -5.28 -12.29 -6.02
C TYR A 170 -6.13 -11.18 -6.64
N ALA A 171 -6.47 -10.18 -5.82
CA ALA A 171 -7.25 -9.03 -6.26
C ALA A 171 -6.79 -7.74 -5.57
N SER A 172 -6.86 -6.64 -6.33
CA SER A 172 -6.64 -5.27 -5.86
C SER A 172 -7.86 -4.41 -6.16
N ASP A 173 -7.90 -3.21 -5.59
CA ASP A 173 -8.89 -2.19 -5.94
C ASP A 173 -8.23 -1.02 -6.67
N CYS A 174 -9.01 -0.29 -7.46
CA CYS A 174 -8.48 0.80 -8.28
C CYS A 174 -7.77 1.91 -7.48
N SER A 175 -8.19 2.17 -6.23
CA SER A 175 -7.60 3.24 -5.42
C SER A 175 -6.23 2.86 -4.87
N ASP A 176 -6.07 1.61 -4.40
CA ASP A 176 -4.78 1.10 -3.92
C ASP A 176 -3.84 0.80 -5.10
N ALA A 177 -4.35 0.20 -6.18
CA ALA A 177 -3.59 -0.10 -7.40
C ALA A 177 -3.03 1.16 -8.09
N ALA A 178 -3.69 2.32 -7.98
CA ALA A 178 -3.14 3.60 -8.43
C ALA A 178 -1.80 3.92 -7.73
N GLY A 179 -1.64 3.46 -6.49
CA GLY A 179 -0.41 3.58 -5.70
C GLY A 179 0.76 2.73 -6.21
N ALA A 180 0.56 1.92 -7.25
CA ALA A 180 1.62 1.14 -7.86
C ALA A 180 2.45 1.91 -8.91
N LEU A 181 1.94 3.03 -9.44
CA LEU A 181 2.48 3.75 -10.60
C LEU A 181 2.46 2.91 -11.90
N LEU A 182 1.63 1.87 -11.94
CA LEU A 182 1.50 0.96 -13.09
C LEU A 182 0.05 0.86 -13.60
N LEU A 183 -0.89 1.50 -12.92
CA LEU A 183 -2.30 1.54 -13.30
C LEU A 183 -2.52 2.62 -14.37
N ASP A 184 -3.22 2.29 -15.44
CA ASP A 184 -3.82 3.29 -16.32
C ASP A 184 -5.11 3.79 -15.66
N LEU A 185 -5.11 5.03 -15.20
CA LEU A 185 -6.24 5.60 -14.46
C LEU A 185 -7.51 5.72 -15.31
N ARG A 186 -7.38 5.86 -16.64
CA ARG A 186 -8.52 5.98 -17.56
C ARG A 186 -9.14 4.62 -17.81
N GLN A 187 -8.31 3.59 -18.00
CA GLN A 187 -8.76 2.22 -18.24
C GLN A 187 -9.13 1.48 -16.96
N ARG A 188 -8.66 1.96 -15.80
CA ARG A 188 -8.89 1.36 -14.48
C ARG A 188 -8.35 -0.08 -14.39
N ASP A 189 -7.27 -0.35 -15.10
CA ASP A 189 -6.53 -1.62 -15.07
C ASP A 189 -5.03 -1.34 -15.33
N TRP A 190 -4.19 -2.35 -15.16
CA TRP A 190 -2.74 -2.22 -15.36
C TRP A 190 -2.40 -1.78 -16.78
N SER A 191 -1.54 -0.77 -16.89
CA SER A 191 -1.09 -0.24 -18.16
C SER A 191 -0.14 -1.21 -18.85
N ALA A 192 -0.59 -1.82 -19.94
CA ALA A 192 0.26 -2.68 -20.77
C ALA A 192 1.53 -1.95 -21.27
N GLU A 193 1.41 -0.64 -21.55
CA GLU A 193 2.54 0.20 -21.97
C GLU A 193 3.58 0.36 -20.86
N LEU A 194 3.16 0.74 -19.65
CA LEU A 194 4.10 0.91 -18.53
C LEU A 194 4.77 -0.43 -18.16
N LEU A 195 3.98 -1.51 -18.13
CA LEU A 195 4.50 -2.85 -17.87
C LEU A 195 5.53 -3.27 -18.93
N GLN A 196 5.25 -3.03 -20.22
CA GLN A 196 6.19 -3.34 -21.30
C GLN A 196 7.47 -2.50 -21.23
N LEU A 197 7.35 -1.18 -21.03
CA LEU A 197 8.50 -0.27 -20.98
C LEU A 197 9.44 -0.59 -19.81
N LEU A 198 8.88 -1.04 -18.69
CA LEU A 198 9.64 -1.38 -17.49
C LEU A 198 10.08 -2.85 -17.43
N ASP A 199 9.71 -3.65 -18.43
CA ASP A 199 9.97 -5.09 -18.51
C ASP A 199 9.40 -5.84 -17.29
N LEU A 200 8.11 -5.61 -17.00
CA LEU A 200 7.37 -6.18 -15.89
C LEU A 200 6.26 -7.11 -16.40
N PRO A 201 6.23 -8.40 -15.98
CA PRO A 201 5.20 -9.33 -16.43
C PRO A 201 3.81 -9.00 -15.87
N ARG A 202 2.77 -8.97 -16.72
CA ARG A 202 1.39 -8.67 -16.31
C ARG A 202 0.87 -9.68 -15.29
N GLU A 203 1.30 -10.93 -15.35
CA GLU A 203 0.89 -12.02 -14.48
C GLU A 203 1.33 -11.83 -13.02
N TRP A 204 2.30 -10.96 -12.74
CA TRP A 204 2.71 -10.65 -11.37
C TRP A 204 1.63 -9.88 -10.61
N PHE A 205 0.80 -9.13 -11.33
CA PHE A 205 -0.15 -8.21 -10.73
C PHE A 205 -1.56 -8.83 -10.62
N PRO A 206 -2.27 -8.60 -9.52
CA PRO A 206 -3.62 -9.11 -9.31
C PRO A 206 -4.63 -8.50 -10.28
N SER A 207 -5.84 -9.05 -10.38
CA SER A 207 -6.92 -8.37 -11.13
C SER A 207 -7.40 -7.14 -10.35
N VAL A 208 -7.79 -6.07 -11.05
CA VAL A 208 -8.24 -4.81 -10.45
C VAL A 208 -9.77 -4.74 -10.42
N PHE A 209 -10.32 -4.28 -9.30
CA PHE A 209 -11.77 -4.19 -9.07
C PHE A 209 -12.17 -2.80 -8.52
N GLU A 210 -13.46 -2.53 -8.53
CA GLU A 210 -14.07 -1.45 -7.76
C GLU A 210 -14.18 -1.84 -6.28
N GLY A 211 -14.03 -0.87 -5.38
CA GLY A 211 -13.94 -1.12 -3.93
C GLY A 211 -15.11 -1.92 -3.33
N SER A 212 -16.32 -1.76 -3.86
CA SER A 212 -17.53 -2.44 -3.40
C SER A 212 -17.72 -3.85 -3.95
N GLN A 213 -16.92 -4.27 -4.95
CA GLN A 213 -17.04 -5.59 -5.54
C GLN A 213 -16.50 -6.67 -4.60
N ILE A 214 -17.16 -7.83 -4.58
CA ILE A 214 -16.68 -9.02 -3.87
C ILE A 214 -15.55 -9.61 -4.68
N THR A 215 -14.37 -9.76 -4.07
CA THR A 215 -13.17 -10.29 -4.73
C THR A 215 -12.69 -11.61 -4.12
N GLY A 216 -13.40 -12.11 -3.12
CA GLY A 216 -13.17 -13.42 -2.55
C GLY A 216 -14.16 -13.75 -1.45
N ARG A 217 -14.04 -14.96 -0.91
CA ARG A 217 -14.82 -15.43 0.23
C ARG A 217 -13.88 -15.97 1.29
N LEU A 218 -14.23 -15.76 2.55
CA LEU A 218 -13.40 -16.18 3.66
C LEU A 218 -13.15 -17.69 3.63
N LEU A 219 -11.88 -18.09 3.56
CA LEU A 219 -11.46 -19.49 3.53
C LEU A 219 -11.91 -20.22 4.79
N SER A 220 -12.34 -21.47 4.66
CA SER A 220 -12.82 -22.28 5.80
C SER A 220 -11.76 -22.49 6.90
N SER A 221 -10.49 -22.59 6.53
CA SER A 221 -9.37 -22.67 7.48
C SER A 221 -9.21 -21.38 8.27
N VAL A 222 -9.26 -20.25 7.58
CA VAL A 222 -9.12 -18.91 8.16
C VAL A 222 -10.33 -18.55 9.02
N ALA A 223 -11.54 -18.89 8.56
CA ALA A 223 -12.77 -18.69 9.30
C ALA A 223 -12.74 -19.33 10.69
N ARG A 224 -12.18 -20.55 10.80
CA ARG A 224 -11.95 -21.21 12.09
C ARG A 224 -10.98 -20.45 12.98
N THR A 225 -9.89 -19.92 12.41
CA THR A 225 -8.92 -19.09 13.14
C THR A 225 -9.57 -17.80 13.65
N LEU A 226 -10.34 -17.10 12.81
CA LEU A 226 -10.97 -15.84 13.17
C LEU A 226 -12.21 -16.00 14.07
N GLY A 227 -12.78 -17.20 14.16
CA GLY A 227 -14.06 -17.41 14.83
C GLY A 227 -15.26 -16.88 14.04
N LEU A 228 -15.15 -16.80 12.72
CA LEU A 228 -16.17 -16.28 11.80
C LEU A 228 -16.80 -17.39 10.94
N PRO A 229 -17.97 -17.15 10.31
CA PRO A 229 -18.54 -18.09 9.36
C PRO A 229 -17.70 -18.19 8.10
N ALA A 230 -17.45 -19.41 7.63
CA ALA A 230 -16.78 -19.63 6.35
C ALA A 230 -17.63 -19.11 5.18
N GLY A 231 -16.97 -18.64 4.12
CA GLY A 231 -17.64 -18.24 2.89
C GLY A 231 -18.27 -16.85 2.89
N ILE A 232 -18.17 -16.09 3.99
CA ILE A 232 -18.63 -14.69 4.02
C ILE A 232 -17.84 -13.87 2.99
N PRO A 233 -18.48 -12.92 2.29
CA PRO A 233 -17.84 -12.12 1.26
C PRO A 233 -16.76 -11.21 1.84
N VAL A 234 -15.67 -11.07 1.07
CA VAL A 234 -14.62 -10.07 1.29
C VAL A 234 -14.61 -9.13 0.09
N VAL A 235 -14.80 -7.84 0.31
CA VAL A 235 -14.86 -6.83 -0.77
C VAL A 235 -13.48 -6.24 -1.09
N ALA A 236 -13.31 -5.69 -2.30
CA ALA A 236 -12.05 -5.12 -2.81
C ALA A 236 -11.48 -3.99 -1.92
N GLY A 237 -12.34 -3.24 -1.24
CA GLY A 237 -11.89 -2.25 -0.28
C GLY A 237 -11.24 -1.03 -0.94
N GLY A 238 -10.29 -0.40 -0.26
CA GLY A 238 -9.61 0.78 -0.76
C GLY A 238 -8.25 1.01 -0.12
N GLY A 239 -7.44 1.88 -0.71
CA GLY A 239 -6.32 2.49 0.00
C GLY A 239 -6.81 3.33 1.17
N ASP A 240 -6.05 3.37 2.26
CA ASP A 240 -6.40 4.04 3.51
C ASP A 240 -6.89 5.48 3.35
N ASN A 241 -6.19 6.30 2.58
CA ASN A 241 -6.56 7.69 2.34
C ASN A 241 -7.88 7.80 1.56
N ALA A 242 -8.11 6.92 0.58
CA ALA A 242 -9.35 6.90 -0.20
C ALA A 242 -10.54 6.42 0.65
N ALA A 243 -10.32 5.39 1.48
CA ALA A 243 -11.32 4.87 2.40
C ALA A 243 -11.69 5.90 3.48
N ALA A 244 -10.71 6.60 4.05
CA ALA A 244 -10.93 7.69 5.02
C ALA A 244 -11.75 8.83 4.40
N LEU A 245 -11.41 9.22 3.16
CA LEU A 245 -12.16 10.24 2.43
C LEU A 245 -13.61 9.83 2.16
N LEU A 246 -13.84 8.56 1.80
CA LEU A 246 -15.18 8.00 1.65
C LEU A 246 -15.96 8.00 2.96
N ALA A 247 -15.32 7.66 4.09
CA ALA A 247 -15.97 7.68 5.40
C ALA A 247 -16.40 9.10 5.80
N ILE A 248 -15.54 10.11 5.59
CA ILE A 248 -15.89 11.52 5.83
C ILE A 248 -17.05 11.96 4.94
N ALA A 249 -17.03 11.54 3.67
CA ALA A 249 -18.06 11.85 2.70
C ALA A 249 -19.42 11.19 2.99
N ALA A 250 -19.44 10.04 3.65
CA ALA A 250 -20.66 9.34 4.04
C ALA A 250 -21.33 9.95 5.28
N ASP A 251 -20.57 10.64 6.13
CA ASP A 251 -21.06 11.31 7.35
C ASP A 251 -21.73 12.67 7.05
N GLN A 252 -21.46 13.28 5.89
CA GLN A 252 -22.04 14.55 5.46
C GLN A 252 -22.90 14.34 4.21
N ASP A 253 -24.22 14.57 4.31
CA ASP A 253 -25.21 14.41 3.24
C ASP A 253 -24.63 14.66 1.83
N ALA A 254 -24.69 13.62 1.00
CA ALA A 254 -23.78 13.34 -0.10
C ALA A 254 -23.72 14.40 -1.23
N ALA A 255 -22.64 15.17 -1.23
CA ALA A 255 -21.95 15.66 -2.44
C ALA A 255 -20.47 15.16 -2.52
N GLY A 256 -20.04 14.42 -1.50
CA GLY A 256 -19.42 13.09 -1.61
C GLY A 256 -18.02 13.02 -2.21
N VAL A 257 -16.98 12.88 -1.40
CA VAL A 257 -15.58 12.57 -1.80
C VAL A 257 -14.87 13.68 -2.57
N THR A 258 -15.33 14.10 -3.76
CA THR A 258 -14.63 15.14 -4.55
C THR A 258 -14.60 16.47 -3.80
N GLN A 259 -15.75 16.90 -3.27
CA GLN A 259 -15.85 18.13 -2.50
C GLN A 259 -15.03 18.08 -1.20
N VAL A 260 -14.99 16.92 -0.55
CA VAL A 260 -14.17 16.71 0.66
C VAL A 260 -12.68 16.71 0.30
N SER A 261 -12.30 16.08 -0.81
CA SER A 261 -10.92 16.06 -1.32
C SER A 261 -10.44 17.47 -1.63
N GLU A 262 -11.25 18.27 -2.34
CA GLU A 262 -10.97 19.68 -2.64
C GLU A 262 -10.94 20.55 -1.37
N ALA A 263 -11.74 20.21 -0.36
CA ALA A 263 -11.73 20.92 0.92
C ALA A 263 -10.48 20.60 1.77
N CYS A 264 -10.02 19.35 1.76
CA CYS A 264 -8.87 18.87 2.52
C CYS A 264 -7.54 19.19 1.83
N VAL A 265 -7.49 19.14 0.49
CA VAL A 265 -6.30 19.40 -0.33
C VAL A 265 -6.50 20.71 -1.08
N LYS A 266 -6.07 21.82 -0.46
CA LYS A 266 -6.08 23.13 -1.09
C LYS A 266 -4.69 23.50 -1.56
N THR A 267 -4.56 23.82 -2.85
CA THR A 267 -3.37 24.53 -3.33
C THR A 267 -3.41 25.95 -2.75
N THR A 268 -2.67 26.19 -1.68
CA THR A 268 -2.53 27.52 -1.07
C THR A 268 -1.61 28.40 -1.90
N GLU A 269 -0.54 27.82 -2.42
CA GLU A 269 0.49 28.51 -3.18
C GLU A 269 1.08 27.54 -4.20
N ARG A 270 1.24 27.98 -5.45
CA ARG A 270 1.87 27.19 -6.51
C ARG A 270 3.26 27.74 -6.78
N HIS A 271 4.27 27.02 -6.31
CA HIS A 271 5.67 27.35 -6.58
C HIS A 271 6.11 26.67 -7.86
N HIS A 272 6.35 27.46 -8.91
CA HIS A 272 6.95 26.95 -10.14
C HIS A 272 8.47 26.86 -9.97
N PRO A 273 9.11 25.78 -10.47
CA PRO A 273 10.57 25.74 -10.55
C PRO A 273 11.07 27.00 -11.25
N GLN A 274 11.91 27.78 -10.58
CA GLN A 274 12.50 28.96 -11.18
C GLN A 274 13.51 28.47 -12.22
N SER A 275 13.16 28.55 -13.50
CA SER A 275 13.94 27.98 -14.61
C SER A 275 15.40 28.46 -14.59
N ALA A 276 15.59 29.73 -14.20
CA ALA A 276 16.90 30.35 -14.01
C ALA A 276 17.78 29.67 -12.94
N HIS A 277 17.19 28.92 -12.02
CA HIS A 277 17.89 28.20 -10.95
C HIS A 277 18.13 26.73 -11.27
N VAL A 278 17.50 26.16 -12.31
CA VAL A 278 17.63 24.74 -12.64
C VAL A 278 19.07 24.37 -12.95
N GLU A 279 19.77 25.17 -13.74
CA GLU A 279 21.17 24.91 -14.09
C GLU A 279 22.09 24.94 -12.86
N ARG A 280 21.91 25.96 -12.00
CA ARG A 280 22.65 26.09 -10.74
C ARG A 280 22.30 24.98 -9.75
N TYR A 281 21.03 24.61 -9.65
CA TYR A 281 20.57 23.51 -8.81
C TYR A 281 21.18 22.19 -9.27
N ASN A 282 21.16 21.90 -10.58
CA ASN A 282 21.76 20.69 -11.13
C ASN A 282 23.26 20.61 -10.83
N GLN A 283 23.99 21.73 -10.96
CA GLN A 283 25.40 21.79 -10.57
C GLN A 283 25.61 21.46 -9.08
N LEU A 284 24.82 22.07 -8.18
CA LEU A 284 24.89 21.80 -6.74
C LEU A 284 24.44 20.38 -6.38
N TYR A 285 23.43 19.88 -7.06
CA TYR A 285 22.87 18.55 -6.86
C TYR A 285 23.86 17.47 -7.30
N THR A 286 24.59 17.67 -8.40
CA THR A 286 25.69 16.79 -8.80
C THR A 286 26.77 16.74 -7.72
N ILE A 287 27.21 17.89 -7.21
CA ILE A 287 28.19 17.96 -6.11
C ILE A 287 27.66 17.22 -4.87
N TYR A 288 26.40 17.44 -4.51
CA TYR A 288 25.78 16.75 -3.38
C TYR A 288 25.74 15.23 -3.59
N ARG A 289 25.34 14.76 -4.78
CA ARG A 289 25.33 13.33 -5.14
C ARG A 289 26.70 12.70 -5.11
N GLU A 290 27.75 13.43 -5.47
CA GLU A 290 29.14 12.95 -5.38
C GLU A 290 29.63 12.90 -3.93
N LEU A 291 29.31 13.90 -3.12
CA LEU A 291 29.71 13.98 -1.72
C LEU A 291 28.99 12.97 -0.84
N TYR A 292 27.71 12.68 -1.12
CA TYR A 292 26.88 11.83 -0.27
C TYR A 292 27.47 10.44 -0.01
N PRO A 293 27.83 9.61 -1.02
CA PRO A 293 28.40 8.28 -0.78
C PRO A 293 29.76 8.33 -0.06
N VAL A 294 30.53 9.41 -0.21
CA VAL A 294 31.81 9.61 0.49
C VAL A 294 31.59 9.90 1.97
N LEU A 295 30.57 10.70 2.30
CA LEU A 295 30.32 11.16 3.66
C LEU A 295 29.38 10.23 4.45
N GLN A 296 28.53 9.47 3.77
CA GLN A 296 27.45 8.69 4.38
C GLN A 296 27.97 7.75 5.47
N GLN A 297 29.05 7.00 5.23
CA GLN A 297 29.60 6.07 6.22
C GLN A 297 30.14 6.79 7.46
N ASN A 298 30.84 7.90 7.28
CA ASN A 298 31.40 8.68 8.38
C ASN A 298 30.29 9.34 9.20
N MET A 299 29.26 9.87 8.54
CA MET A 299 28.10 10.46 9.20
C MET A 299 27.29 9.40 9.97
N HIS A 300 27.15 8.20 9.40
CA HIS A 300 26.54 7.06 10.10
C HIS A 300 27.34 6.70 11.36
N ASN A 301 28.67 6.58 11.26
CA ASN A 301 29.54 6.32 12.41
C ASN A 301 29.43 7.41 13.48
N LEU A 302 29.37 8.69 13.09
CA LEU A 302 29.20 9.82 14.00
C LEU A 302 27.86 9.78 14.74
N SER A 303 26.79 9.33 14.08
CA SER A 303 25.47 9.25 14.70
C SER A 303 25.44 8.30 15.90
N HIS A 304 26.25 7.23 15.90
CA HIS A 304 26.39 6.32 17.05
C HIS A 304 26.99 6.98 18.29
N PHE A 305 27.76 8.07 18.13
CA PHE A 305 28.30 8.84 19.24
C PHE A 305 27.34 9.92 19.76
N ALA A 306 26.30 10.27 19.00
CA ALA A 306 25.34 11.32 19.37
C ALA A 306 24.18 10.82 20.25
N VAL A 307 24.05 9.49 20.42
CA VAL A 307 22.97 8.84 21.19
C VAL A 307 23.51 8.24 22.52
N GLY A 308 24.76 8.55 22.87
CA GLY A 308 25.40 8.14 24.14
C GLY A 308 25.30 9.20 25.24
#